data_AF-A0A365Y5H4-F1
#
_entry.id   AF-A0A365Y5H4-F1
#
_cell.length_a   1.000
_cell.length_b   1.000
_cell.length_c   1.000
_cell.angle_alpha   90.00
_cell.angle_beta   90.00
_cell.angle_gamma   90.00
#
_symmetry.space_group_name_H-M   'P 1'
#
loop_
_entity.id
_entity.type
_entity.pdbx_description
1 polymer ?
#
loop_
_entity_poly.entity_id
_entity_poly.type
_entity_poly.pdbx_seq_one_letter_code
_entity_poly.pdbx_strand_id
1 'polypeptide(L)'
;MKAFNFFILYRFPIGIVLLVAGIVLGVTVGWWEATLVLLLAAICIATHLLFGPMRLVQEAVEAGDIERATALMNMVKFPKLLYKPIRSVYFFMQSNMAMYSNDLDKAESTIRQSIQSGSPMKEYEGMQYFQLGTIAYQKNDLKTADQNLKKAVRMGLPDKENTAAALLTLASIAMSRRDFKSAKEYFRRAKAQKPTTAQIVNQIKEMDKYISRMPG
;
A
#
# COMPACT_ATOMS: atom_id res chain seq x y z
N MET A 1 13.81 -21.04 6.41
CA MET A 1 13.11 -19.82 6.91
C MET A 1 14.01 -18.95 7.80
N LYS A 2 14.48 -19.41 8.96
CA LYS A 2 15.23 -18.56 9.93
C LYS A 2 16.54 -17.94 9.39
N ALA A 3 17.37 -18.70 8.69
CA ALA A 3 18.65 -18.19 8.15
C ALA A 3 18.48 -17.11 7.07
N PHE A 4 17.49 -17.26 6.19
CA PHE A 4 17.19 -16.28 5.15
C PHE A 4 16.59 -14.98 5.75
N ASN A 5 15.74 -15.11 6.78
CA ASN A 5 15.22 -13.96 7.52
C ASN A 5 16.33 -13.18 8.21
N PHE A 6 17.28 -13.90 8.83
CA PHE A 6 18.48 -13.30 9.41
C PHE A 6 19.28 -12.52 8.37
N PHE A 7 19.56 -13.14 7.21
CA PHE A 7 20.27 -12.46 6.13
C PHE A 7 19.55 -11.18 5.68
N ILE A 8 18.23 -11.18 5.50
CA ILE A 8 17.48 -9.98 5.07
C ILE A 8 17.61 -8.83 6.07
N LEU A 9 17.59 -9.13 7.37
CA LEU A 9 17.70 -8.13 8.43
C LEU A 9 19.13 -7.58 8.56
N TYR A 10 20.13 -8.46 8.44
CA TYR A 10 21.53 -8.13 8.71
C TYR A 10 22.40 -7.96 7.45
N ARG A 11 21.86 -8.06 6.23
CA ARG A 11 22.67 -7.90 5.00
C ARG A 11 23.35 -6.55 4.88
N PHE A 12 22.80 -5.48 5.46
CA PHE A 12 23.48 -4.18 5.46
C PHE A 12 24.75 -4.20 6.31
N PRO A 13 24.70 -4.55 7.62
CA PRO A 13 25.93 -4.66 8.40
C PRO A 13 26.89 -5.72 7.86
N ILE A 14 26.38 -6.86 7.35
CA ILE A 14 27.22 -7.86 6.65
C ILE A 14 27.93 -7.22 5.45
N GLY A 15 27.22 -6.44 4.64
CA GLY A 15 27.79 -5.73 3.51
C GLY A 15 28.87 -4.72 3.90
N ILE A 16 28.68 -4.00 5.02
CA ILE A 16 29.70 -3.08 5.55
C ILE A 16 30.95 -3.84 6.02
N VAL A 17 30.78 -4.95 6.74
CA VAL A 17 31.90 -5.80 7.18
C VAL A 17 32.67 -6.37 5.99
N LEU A 18 31.96 -6.87 4.97
CA LEU A 18 32.58 -7.36 3.73
C LEU A 18 33.29 -6.23 2.96
N LEU A 19 32.73 -5.02 2.95
CA LEU A 19 33.35 -3.88 2.29
C LEU A 19 34.70 -3.54 2.94
N VAL A 20 34.71 -3.45 4.28
CA VAL A 20 35.94 -3.19 5.04
C VAL A 20 36.95 -4.32 4.84
N ALA A 21 36.52 -5.58 4.93
CA ALA A 21 37.39 -6.73 4.71
C ALA A 21 37.98 -6.77 3.29
N GLY A 22 37.17 -6.44 2.28
CA GLY A 22 37.60 -6.36 0.88
C GLY A 22 38.62 -5.23 0.65
N ILE A 23 38.42 -4.06 1.27
CA ILE A 23 39.40 -2.96 1.20
C ILE A 23 40.73 -3.37 1.86
N VAL A 24 40.66 -3.99 3.05
CA VAL A 24 41.86 -4.49 3.73
C VAL A 24 42.59 -5.51 2.86
N LEU A 25 41.89 -6.48 2.30
CA LEU A 25 42.46 -7.49 1.41
C LEU A 25 43.07 -6.86 0.14
N GLY A 26 42.45 -5.81 -0.40
CA GLY A 26 42.95 -5.06 -1.55
C GLY A 26 44.27 -4.36 -1.28
N VAL A 27 44.45 -3.83 -0.07
CA VAL A 27 45.67 -3.14 0.35
C VAL A 27 46.78 -4.12 0.77
N THR A 28 46.44 -5.28 1.36
CA THR A 28 47.43 -6.22 1.91
C THR A 28 47.86 -7.33 0.96
N VAL A 29 46.95 -7.82 0.11
CA VAL A 29 47.19 -8.97 -0.78
C VAL A 29 47.11 -8.52 -2.24
N GLY A 30 46.02 -7.84 -2.61
CA GLY A 30 45.82 -7.35 -3.97
C GLY A 30 44.34 -7.13 -4.31
N TRP A 31 44.11 -6.19 -5.24
CA TRP A 31 42.76 -5.81 -5.66
C TRP A 31 42.05 -6.90 -6.47
N TRP A 32 42.80 -7.77 -7.14
CA TRP A 32 42.24 -8.87 -7.89
C TRP A 32 41.56 -9.88 -6.95
N GLU A 33 42.24 -10.26 -5.87
CA GLU A 33 41.75 -11.16 -4.83
C GLU A 33 40.58 -10.55 -4.05
N ALA A 34 40.61 -9.23 -3.84
CA ALA A 34 39.53 -8.49 -3.19
C ALA A 34 38.25 -8.39 -4.01
N THR A 35 38.31 -8.63 -5.33
CA THR A 35 37.18 -8.36 -6.25
C THR A 35 35.91 -9.11 -5.84
N LEU A 36 36.01 -10.40 -5.50
CA LEU A 36 34.84 -11.19 -5.10
C LEU A 36 34.23 -10.69 -3.79
N VAL A 37 35.06 -10.33 -2.81
CA VAL A 37 34.59 -9.83 -1.50
C VAL A 37 33.92 -8.47 -1.65
N LEU A 38 34.52 -7.56 -2.44
CA LEU A 38 33.97 -6.24 -2.74
C LEU A 38 32.66 -6.34 -3.54
N LEU A 39 32.57 -7.27 -4.49
CA LEU A 39 31.35 -7.53 -5.26
C LEU A 39 30.22 -8.01 -4.32
N LEU A 40 30.51 -8.95 -3.42
CA LEU A 40 29.53 -9.43 -2.44
C LEU A 40 29.08 -8.32 -1.49
N ALA A 41 30.01 -7.47 -1.04
CA ALA A 41 29.69 -6.30 -0.24
C ALA A 41 28.73 -5.35 -0.97
N ALA A 42 29.04 -5.03 -2.22
CA ALA A 42 28.21 -4.18 -3.07
C ALA A 42 26.82 -4.77 -3.27
N ILE A 43 26.71 -6.08 -3.56
CA ILE A 43 25.42 -6.77 -3.70
C ILE A 43 24.61 -6.70 -2.40
N CYS A 44 25.24 -6.93 -1.24
CA CYS A 44 24.55 -6.88 0.05
C CYS A 44 23.99 -5.48 0.36
N ILE A 45 24.79 -4.44 0.13
CA ILE A 45 24.38 -3.04 0.35
C ILE A 45 23.31 -2.63 -0.67
N ALA A 46 23.54 -2.89 -1.96
CA ALA A 46 22.60 -2.52 -3.02
C ALA A 46 21.25 -3.22 -2.82
N THR A 47 21.24 -4.53 -2.56
CA THR A 47 19.98 -5.25 -2.32
C THR A 47 19.31 -4.79 -1.04
N HIS A 48 20.04 -4.37 0.00
CA HIS A 48 19.43 -3.76 1.18
C HIS A 48 18.64 -2.50 0.84
N LEU A 49 19.25 -1.58 0.08
CA LEU A 49 18.64 -0.31 -0.28
C LEU A 49 17.49 -0.48 -1.29
N LEU A 50 17.61 -1.44 -2.23
CA LEU A 50 16.62 -1.68 -3.27
C LEU A 50 15.39 -2.44 -2.77
N PHE A 51 15.54 -3.36 -1.82
CA PHE A 51 14.44 -4.24 -1.42
C PHE A 51 13.92 -3.99 0.00
N GLY A 52 14.77 -3.50 0.92
CA GLY A 52 14.43 -3.42 2.35
C GLY A 52 13.99 -4.79 2.95
N PRO A 53 13.50 -4.84 4.19
CA PRO A 53 12.94 -6.05 4.76
C PRO A 53 11.50 -6.34 4.27
N MET A 54 11.11 -5.86 3.08
CA MET A 54 9.72 -5.83 2.64
C MET A 54 9.05 -7.20 2.53
N ARG A 55 9.84 -8.26 2.29
CA ARG A 55 9.32 -9.63 2.36
C ARG A 55 8.85 -10.00 3.77
N LEU A 56 9.63 -9.63 4.78
CA LEU A 56 9.28 -9.86 6.19
C LEU A 56 8.11 -8.98 6.64
N VAL A 57 7.99 -7.78 6.06
CA VAL A 57 6.84 -6.89 6.29
C VAL A 57 5.55 -7.54 5.77
N GLN A 58 5.57 -8.09 4.55
CA GLN A 58 4.42 -8.81 3.98
C GLN A 58 4.05 -10.03 4.82
N GLU A 59 5.03 -10.86 5.19
CA GLU A 59 4.80 -12.02 6.08
C GLU A 59 4.16 -11.60 7.41
N ALA A 60 4.61 -10.51 8.02
CA ALA A 60 4.05 -10.01 9.27
C ALA A 60 2.60 -9.53 9.11
N VAL A 61 2.27 -8.87 8.00
CA VAL A 61 0.91 -8.43 7.70
C VAL A 61 -0.02 -9.61 7.39
N GLU A 62 0.45 -10.60 6.64
CA GLU A 62 -0.30 -11.84 6.37
C GLU A 62 -0.59 -12.61 7.67
N ALA A 63 0.33 -12.56 8.64
CA ALA A 63 0.15 -13.12 9.97
C ALA A 63 -0.72 -12.27 10.92
N GLY A 64 -1.14 -11.07 10.50
CA GLY A 64 -1.87 -10.11 11.33
C GLY A 64 -1.04 -9.42 12.42
N ASP A 65 0.29 -9.57 12.39
CA ASP A 65 1.23 -8.98 13.35
C ASP A 65 1.61 -7.55 12.90
N ILE A 66 0.72 -6.61 13.20
CA ILE A 66 0.86 -5.20 12.82
C ILE A 66 2.06 -4.54 13.52
N GLU A 67 2.37 -4.91 14.76
CA GLU A 67 3.49 -4.35 15.52
C GLU A 67 4.83 -4.71 14.84
N ARG A 68 5.01 -6.00 14.51
CA ARG A 68 6.20 -6.45 13.79
C ARG A 68 6.29 -5.83 12.40
N ALA A 69 5.19 -5.75 11.66
CA ALA A 69 5.17 -5.10 10.34
C ALA A 69 5.63 -3.63 10.46
N THR A 70 5.15 -2.93 11.48
CA THR A 70 5.54 -1.54 11.78
C THR A 70 7.02 -1.40 12.11
N ALA A 71 7.54 -2.26 13.00
CA ALA A 71 8.95 -2.26 13.36
C ALA A 71 9.85 -2.48 12.14
N LEU A 72 9.50 -3.43 11.27
CA LEU A 72 10.24 -3.73 10.04
C LEU A 72 10.18 -2.58 9.02
N MET A 73 9.02 -1.94 8.88
CA MET A 73 8.85 -0.76 8.01
C MET A 73 9.74 0.41 8.46
N ASN A 74 9.88 0.62 9.77
CA ASN A 74 10.72 1.67 10.36
C ASN A 74 12.23 1.42 10.14
N MET A 75 12.65 0.21 9.80
CA MET A 75 14.04 -0.06 9.42
C MET A 75 14.41 0.52 8.05
N VAL A 76 13.42 0.84 7.20
CA VAL A 76 13.65 1.41 5.87
C VAL A 76 13.90 2.92 5.97
N LYS A 77 15.18 3.30 6.08
CA LYS A 77 15.57 4.72 6.17
C LYS A 77 15.44 5.50 4.86
N PHE A 78 15.60 4.82 3.72
CA PHE A 78 15.63 5.45 2.39
C PHE A 78 14.60 4.83 1.44
N PRO A 79 13.29 5.00 1.69
CA PRO A 79 12.25 4.32 0.91
C PRO A 79 12.24 4.72 -0.58
N LYS A 80 12.77 5.91 -0.93
CA LYS A 80 12.88 6.36 -2.32
C LYS A 80 13.84 5.50 -3.16
N LEU A 81 14.82 4.84 -2.54
CA LEU A 81 15.79 3.96 -3.18
C LEU A 81 15.24 2.56 -3.46
N LEU A 82 14.07 2.23 -2.90
CA LEU A 82 13.44 0.95 -3.19
C LEU A 82 13.13 0.80 -4.68
N TYR A 83 13.28 -0.42 -5.18
CA TYR A 83 12.87 -0.78 -6.53
C TYR A 83 11.39 -0.45 -6.72
N LYS A 84 11.03 0.12 -7.88
CA LYS A 84 9.73 0.79 -8.11
C LYS A 84 8.50 0.03 -7.59
N PRO A 85 8.28 -1.28 -7.89
CA PRO A 85 7.15 -2.04 -7.38
C PRO A 85 7.16 -2.19 -5.85
N ILE A 86 8.34 -2.38 -5.25
CA ILE A 86 8.49 -2.52 -3.79
C ILE A 86 8.26 -1.18 -3.10
N ARG A 87 8.74 -0.10 -3.71
CA ARG A 87 8.50 1.27 -3.25
C ARG A 87 7.02 1.60 -3.23
N SER A 88 6.31 1.20 -4.28
CA SER A 88 4.86 1.35 -4.39
C SER A 88 4.14 0.65 -3.23
N VAL A 89 4.49 -0.61 -2.98
CA VAL A 89 3.94 -1.39 -1.86
C VAL A 89 4.29 -0.79 -0.51
N TYR A 90 5.54 -0.37 -0.29
CA TYR A 90 5.98 0.30 0.94
C TYR A 90 5.10 1.52 1.24
N PHE A 91 4.91 2.41 0.27
CA PHE A 91 4.13 3.63 0.48
C PHE A 91 2.63 3.36 0.64
N PHE A 92 2.09 2.32 -0.01
CA PHE A 92 0.71 1.88 0.21
C PHE A 92 0.50 1.41 1.65
N MET A 93 1.41 0.58 2.15
CA MET A 93 1.37 0.08 3.53
C MET A 93 1.56 1.21 4.54
N GLN A 94 2.49 2.14 4.29
CA GLN A 94 2.68 3.31 5.13
C GLN A 94 1.43 4.19 5.18
N SER A 95 0.72 4.34 4.06
CA SER A 95 -0.56 5.02 4.00
C SER A 95 -1.62 4.31 4.86
N ASN A 96 -1.75 2.99 4.75
CA ASN A 96 -2.68 2.21 5.59
C ASN A 96 -2.41 2.43 7.07
N MET A 97 -1.14 2.36 7.49
CA MET A 97 -0.74 2.59 8.88
C MET A 97 -1.05 4.01 9.35
N ALA A 98 -0.80 5.01 8.51
CA ALA A 98 -1.13 6.39 8.82
C ALA A 98 -2.65 6.59 8.98
N MET A 99 -3.48 5.91 8.17
CA MET A 99 -4.94 5.88 8.39
C MET A 99 -5.32 5.26 9.74
N TYR A 100 -4.68 4.16 10.14
CA TYR A 100 -4.91 3.54 11.45
C TYR A 100 -4.54 4.47 12.62
N SER A 101 -3.48 5.27 12.49
CA SER A 101 -3.11 6.29 13.47
C SER A 101 -3.86 7.62 13.31
N ASN A 102 -4.87 7.67 12.43
CA ASN A 102 -5.65 8.87 12.10
C ASN A 102 -4.82 10.08 11.59
N ASP A 103 -3.63 9.82 11.04
CA ASP A 103 -2.77 10.81 10.39
C ASP A 103 -3.10 10.88 8.89
N LEU A 104 -4.20 11.57 8.58
CA LEU A 104 -4.75 11.61 7.22
C LEU A 104 -3.87 12.38 6.23
N ASP A 105 -3.07 13.34 6.70
CA ASP A 105 -2.15 14.10 5.84
C ASP A 105 -0.96 13.23 5.41
N LYS A 106 -0.39 12.47 6.35
CA LYS A 106 0.63 11.48 6.02
C LYS A 106 0.06 10.37 5.15
N ALA A 107 -1.14 9.88 5.44
CA ALA A 107 -1.81 8.87 4.60
C ALA A 107 -1.95 9.37 3.16
N GLU A 108 -2.47 10.58 2.97
CA GLU A 108 -2.64 11.16 1.63
C GLU A 108 -1.30 11.36 0.90
N SER A 109 -0.29 11.90 1.58
CA SER A 109 1.01 12.15 0.96
C SER A 109 1.72 10.85 0.54
N THR A 110 1.54 9.78 1.31
CA THR A 110 2.20 8.48 1.07
C THR A 110 1.46 7.65 0.04
N ILE A 111 0.12 7.64 0.03
CA ILE A 111 -0.62 6.96 -1.06
C ILE A 111 -0.35 7.60 -2.42
N ARG A 112 -0.15 8.93 -2.49
CA ARG A 112 0.27 9.61 -3.72
C ARG A 112 1.65 9.15 -4.18
N GLN A 113 2.59 8.94 -3.26
CA GLN A 113 3.92 8.38 -3.57
C GLN A 113 3.83 6.92 -4.03
N SER A 114 2.89 6.15 -3.49
CA SER A 114 2.59 4.79 -3.94
C SER A 114 2.15 4.79 -5.40
N ILE A 115 1.16 5.62 -5.75
CA ILE A 115 0.67 5.78 -7.13
C ILE A 115 1.80 6.23 -8.07
N GLN A 116 2.58 7.24 -7.66
CA GLN A 116 3.70 7.75 -8.46
C GLN A 116 4.82 6.71 -8.68
N SER A 117 4.98 5.78 -7.75
CA SER A 117 5.96 4.69 -7.90
C SER A 117 5.57 3.68 -8.97
N GLY A 118 4.30 3.69 -9.39
CA GLY A 118 3.73 2.78 -10.37
C GLY A 118 3.28 1.48 -9.74
N SER A 119 2.38 0.79 -10.43
CA SER A 119 1.78 -0.45 -9.96
C SER A 119 2.12 -1.58 -10.92
N PRO A 120 2.47 -2.77 -10.40
CA PRO A 120 2.78 -3.92 -11.25
C PRO A 120 1.54 -4.44 -11.99
N MET A 121 0.34 -4.19 -11.44
CA MET A 121 -0.95 -4.63 -11.97
C MET A 121 -1.97 -3.50 -11.89
N LYS A 122 -2.95 -3.48 -12.82
CA LYS A 122 -3.98 -2.43 -12.89
C LYS A 122 -4.89 -2.42 -11.67
N GLU A 123 -5.21 -3.60 -11.15
CA GLU A 123 -6.06 -3.81 -9.97
C GLU A 123 -5.39 -3.24 -8.71
N TYR A 124 -4.06 -3.33 -8.62
CA TYR A 124 -3.30 -2.72 -7.55
C TYR A 124 -3.33 -1.19 -7.65
N GLU A 125 -3.23 -0.65 -8.86
CA GLU A 125 -3.43 0.78 -9.10
C GLU A 125 -4.84 1.23 -8.70
N GLY A 126 -5.86 0.43 -9.03
CA GLY A 126 -7.24 0.64 -8.59
C GLY A 126 -7.37 0.72 -7.06
N MET A 127 -6.70 -0.17 -6.32
CA MET A 127 -6.67 -0.11 -4.85
C MET A 127 -6.03 1.15 -4.30
N GLN A 128 -4.95 1.65 -4.94
CA GLN A 128 -4.32 2.89 -4.48
C GLN A 128 -5.26 4.09 -4.65
N TYR A 129 -5.98 4.18 -5.78
CA TYR A 129 -6.99 5.22 -5.97
C TYR A 129 -8.19 5.05 -5.04
N PHE A 130 -8.58 3.81 -4.74
CA PHE A 130 -9.63 3.54 -3.77
C PHE A 130 -9.25 4.08 -2.39
N GLN A 131 -8.03 3.80 -1.95
CA GLN A 131 -7.52 4.30 -0.69
C GLN A 131 -7.40 5.82 -0.69
N LEU A 132 -6.82 6.44 -1.73
CA LEU A 132 -6.76 7.89 -1.85
C LEU A 132 -8.16 8.54 -1.82
N GLY A 133 -9.14 7.93 -2.48
CA GLY A 133 -10.52 8.37 -2.44
C GLY A 133 -11.16 8.24 -1.05
N THR A 134 -10.84 7.17 -0.32
CA THR A 134 -11.30 6.95 1.06
C THR A 134 -10.69 7.96 2.03
N ILE A 135 -9.40 8.26 1.89
CA ILE A 135 -8.72 9.30 2.69
C ILE A 135 -9.34 10.67 2.41
N ALA A 136 -9.55 11.02 1.14
CA ALA A 136 -10.21 12.27 0.78
C ALA A 136 -11.63 12.36 1.36
N TYR A 137 -12.38 11.25 1.36
CA TYR A 137 -13.70 11.20 1.97
C TYR A 137 -13.65 11.44 3.48
N GLN A 138 -12.70 10.82 4.19
CA GLN A 138 -12.48 11.06 5.63
C GLN A 138 -12.08 12.50 5.95
N LYS A 139 -11.32 13.15 5.05
CA LYS A 139 -10.98 14.58 5.12
C LYS A 139 -12.13 15.51 4.68
N ASN A 140 -13.32 14.96 4.40
CA ASN A 140 -14.48 15.70 3.89
C ASN A 140 -14.25 16.39 2.52
N ASP A 141 -13.21 16.01 1.77
CA ASP A 141 -13.00 16.44 0.38
C ASP A 141 -13.76 15.50 -0.57
N LEU A 142 -15.07 15.76 -0.66
CA LEU A 142 -15.98 14.95 -1.47
C LEU A 142 -15.65 15.01 -2.97
N LYS A 143 -15.03 16.10 -3.44
CA LYS A 143 -14.68 16.28 -4.87
C LYS A 143 -13.55 15.33 -5.24
N THR A 144 -12.47 15.36 -4.47
CA THR A 144 -11.33 14.47 -4.68
C THR A 144 -11.71 13.01 -4.40
N ALA A 145 -12.55 12.76 -3.40
CA ALA A 145 -13.06 11.41 -3.12
C ALA A 145 -13.82 10.83 -4.32
N ASP A 146 -14.79 11.56 -4.86
CA ASP A 146 -15.59 11.13 -6.01
C ASP A 146 -14.72 10.80 -7.24
N GLN A 147 -13.77 11.68 -7.56
CA GLN A 147 -12.87 11.50 -8.70
C GLN A 147 -12.00 10.23 -8.57
N ASN A 148 -11.38 10.04 -7.40
CA ASN A 148 -10.48 8.92 -7.18
C ASN A 148 -11.23 7.59 -7.04
N LEU A 149 -12.38 7.56 -6.36
CA LEU A 149 -13.21 6.36 -6.26
C LEU A 149 -13.77 5.93 -7.62
N LYS A 150 -14.21 6.88 -8.47
CA LYS A 150 -14.61 6.57 -9.85
C LYS A 150 -13.45 5.99 -10.66
N LYS A 151 -12.24 6.53 -10.47
CA LYS A 151 -11.03 6.02 -11.13
C LYS A 151 -10.69 4.60 -10.67
N ALA A 152 -10.76 4.34 -9.37
CA ALA A 152 -10.56 3.01 -8.78
C ALA A 152 -11.52 1.97 -9.39
N VAL A 153 -12.83 2.28 -9.40
CA VAL A 153 -13.84 1.38 -9.97
C VAL A 153 -13.63 1.15 -11.47
N ARG A 154 -13.15 2.15 -12.22
CA ARG A 154 -12.85 2.01 -13.66
C ARG A 154 -11.62 1.13 -13.90
N MET A 155 -10.60 1.24 -13.06
CA MET A 155 -9.38 0.42 -13.13
C MET A 155 -9.63 -1.03 -12.71
N GLY A 156 -10.67 -1.25 -11.89
CA GLY A 156 -10.96 -2.53 -11.27
C GLY A 156 -10.27 -2.65 -9.91
N LEU A 157 -10.91 -3.34 -8.98
CA LEU A 157 -10.35 -3.65 -7.67
C LEU A 157 -10.17 -5.18 -7.57
N PRO A 158 -9.22 -5.68 -6.76
CA PRO A 158 -8.88 -7.10 -6.66
C PRO A 158 -10.05 -7.99 -6.24
N ASP A 159 -10.97 -7.46 -5.44
CA ASP A 159 -12.09 -8.21 -4.90
C ASP A 159 -13.41 -7.42 -4.93
N LYS A 160 -14.49 -8.19 -4.76
CA LYS A 160 -15.86 -7.69 -4.81
C LYS A 160 -16.22 -6.87 -3.57
N GLU A 161 -15.58 -7.12 -2.43
CA GLU A 161 -15.82 -6.39 -1.18
C GLU A 161 -15.33 -4.94 -1.34
N ASN A 162 -14.09 -4.75 -1.79
CA ASN A 162 -13.50 -3.45 -2.07
C ASN A 162 -14.28 -2.71 -3.16
N THR A 163 -14.72 -3.42 -4.20
CA THR A 163 -15.59 -2.84 -5.24
C THR A 163 -16.92 -2.36 -4.66
N ALA A 164 -17.55 -3.15 -3.79
CA ALA A 164 -18.79 -2.77 -3.12
C ALA A 164 -18.57 -1.55 -2.20
N ALA A 165 -17.51 -1.53 -1.40
CA ALA A 165 -17.18 -0.42 -0.51
C ALA A 165 -16.94 0.89 -1.28
N ALA A 166 -16.22 0.84 -2.40
CA ALA A 166 -16.02 1.99 -3.28
C ALA A 166 -17.35 2.54 -3.81
N LEU A 167 -18.22 1.65 -4.29
CA LEU A 167 -19.54 2.02 -4.81
C LEU A 167 -20.48 2.56 -3.73
N LEU A 168 -20.44 2.02 -2.51
CA LEU A 168 -21.22 2.55 -1.37
C LEU A 168 -20.75 3.94 -0.96
N THR A 169 -19.44 4.18 -0.99
CA THR A 169 -18.89 5.50 -0.70
C THR A 169 -19.29 6.50 -1.78
N LEU A 170 -19.24 6.11 -3.06
CA LEU A 170 -19.74 6.91 -4.17
C LEU A 170 -21.25 7.20 -4.06
N ALA A 171 -22.05 6.21 -3.66
CA ALA A 171 -23.47 6.41 -3.40
C ALA A 171 -23.68 7.44 -2.27
N SER A 172 -22.91 7.34 -1.19
CA SER A 172 -22.95 8.29 -0.06
C SER A 172 -22.60 9.72 -0.49
N ILE A 173 -21.56 9.88 -1.31
CA ILE A 173 -21.19 11.17 -1.88
C ILE A 173 -22.31 11.71 -2.78
N ALA A 174 -22.89 10.88 -3.65
CA ALA A 174 -23.99 11.28 -4.53
C ALA A 174 -25.24 11.71 -3.73
N MET A 175 -25.58 10.99 -2.66
CA MET A 175 -26.66 11.37 -1.73
C MET A 175 -26.40 12.73 -1.09
N SER A 176 -25.18 12.99 -0.62
CA SER A 176 -24.82 14.30 -0.02
C SER A 176 -24.96 15.47 -1.01
N ARG A 177 -24.76 15.20 -2.31
CA ARG A 177 -24.92 16.17 -3.40
C ARG A 177 -26.34 16.26 -3.95
N ARG A 178 -27.29 15.50 -3.39
CA ARG A 178 -28.67 15.35 -3.91
C ARG A 178 -28.74 14.81 -5.34
N ASP A 179 -27.72 14.10 -5.81
CA ASP A 179 -27.73 13.35 -7.06
C ASP A 179 -28.29 11.95 -6.82
N PHE A 180 -29.61 11.87 -6.64
CA PHE A 180 -30.29 10.63 -6.27
C PHE A 180 -30.26 9.57 -7.38
N LYS A 181 -30.21 10.00 -8.64
CA LYS A 181 -30.08 9.09 -9.79
C LYS A 181 -28.75 8.34 -9.72
N SER A 182 -27.64 9.05 -9.57
CA SER A 182 -26.33 8.41 -9.45
C SER A 182 -26.21 7.59 -8.15
N ALA A 183 -26.78 8.07 -7.04
CA ALA A 183 -26.78 7.35 -5.78
C ALA A 183 -27.44 5.97 -5.91
N LYS A 184 -28.64 5.92 -6.50
CA LYS A 184 -29.38 4.67 -6.75
C LYS A 184 -28.60 3.72 -7.65
N GLU A 185 -27.96 4.24 -8.71
CA GLU A 185 -27.17 3.42 -9.62
C GLU A 185 -25.92 2.83 -8.95
N TYR A 186 -25.16 3.63 -8.20
CA TYR A 186 -24.00 3.13 -7.47
C TYR A 186 -24.40 2.09 -6.42
N PHE A 187 -25.48 2.33 -5.69
CA PHE A 187 -25.99 1.39 -4.71
C PHE A 187 -26.45 0.06 -5.34
N ARG A 188 -27.15 0.10 -6.47
CA ARG A 188 -27.54 -1.08 -7.24
C ARG A 188 -26.31 -1.89 -7.65
N ARG A 189 -25.28 -1.22 -8.17
CA ARG A 189 -24.01 -1.84 -8.55
C ARG A 189 -23.25 -2.41 -7.34
N ALA A 190 -23.32 -1.77 -6.18
CA ALA A 190 -22.74 -2.27 -4.94
C ALA A 190 -23.42 -3.58 -4.49
N LYS A 191 -24.75 -3.62 -4.48
CA LYS A 191 -25.53 -4.84 -4.18
C LYS A 191 -25.23 -5.98 -5.15
N ALA A 192 -25.03 -5.66 -6.43
CA ALA A 192 -24.69 -6.64 -7.46
C ALA A 192 -23.34 -7.34 -7.21
N GLN A 193 -22.43 -6.74 -6.44
CA GLN A 193 -21.18 -7.39 -6.03
C GLN A 193 -21.39 -8.54 -5.03
N LYS A 194 -22.57 -8.61 -4.38
CA LYS A 194 -22.91 -9.61 -3.36
C LYS A 194 -21.84 -9.72 -2.26
N PRO A 195 -21.46 -8.61 -1.60
CA PRO A 195 -20.48 -8.67 -0.54
C PRO A 195 -21.00 -9.50 0.64
N THR A 196 -20.10 -10.21 1.31
CA THR A 196 -20.41 -11.09 2.45
C THR A 196 -19.90 -10.55 3.78
N THR A 197 -19.00 -9.57 3.76
CA THR A 197 -18.46 -8.97 4.99
C THR A 197 -19.58 -8.27 5.76
N ALA A 198 -19.73 -8.61 7.05
CA ALA A 198 -20.79 -8.07 7.91
C ALA A 198 -20.84 -6.54 7.90
N GLN A 199 -19.68 -5.87 7.89
CA GLN A 199 -19.58 -4.41 7.80
C GLN A 199 -20.25 -3.87 6.53
N ILE A 200 -19.93 -4.42 5.35
CA ILE A 200 -20.46 -3.95 4.06
C ILE A 200 -21.94 -4.31 3.93
N VAL A 201 -22.33 -5.52 4.37
CA VAL A 201 -23.74 -5.94 4.40
C VAL A 201 -24.58 -5.01 5.27
N ASN A 202 -24.08 -4.63 6.45
CA ASN A 202 -24.76 -3.69 7.32
C ASN A 202 -24.82 -2.28 6.70
N GLN A 203 -23.74 -1.82 6.05
CA GLN A 203 -23.74 -0.55 5.33
C GLN A 203 -24.76 -0.53 4.19
N ILE A 204 -24.93 -1.65 3.47
CA ILE A 204 -25.97 -1.80 2.46
C ILE A 204 -27.36 -1.69 3.09
N LYS A 205 -27.62 -2.40 4.20
CA LYS A 205 -28.92 -2.39 4.89
C LYS A 205 -29.29 -0.99 5.37
N GLU A 206 -28.35 -0.27 5.97
CA GLU A 206 -28.60 1.10 6.42
C GLU A 206 -28.88 2.02 5.23
N MET A 207 -28.07 1.94 4.17
CA MET A 207 -28.26 2.76 2.98
C MET A 207 -29.56 2.45 2.22
N ASP A 208 -30.03 1.20 2.23
CA ASP A 208 -31.29 0.77 1.62
C ASP A 208 -32.49 1.52 2.22
N LYS A 209 -32.48 1.74 3.55
CA LYS A 209 -33.52 2.51 4.27
C LYS A 209 -33.61 3.96 3.79
N TYR A 210 -32.47 4.57 3.48
CA TYR A 210 -32.42 5.95 2.98
C TYR A 210 -32.76 6.03 1.50
N ILE A 211 -32.18 5.14 0.68
CA ILE A 211 -32.34 5.15 -0.78
C ILE A 211 -33.78 4.85 -1.21
N SER A 212 -34.48 3.96 -0.50
CA SER A 212 -35.90 3.66 -0.75
C SER A 212 -36.82 4.87 -0.57
N ARG A 213 -36.40 5.88 0.21
CA ARG A 213 -37.16 7.11 0.48
C ARG A 213 -36.76 8.27 -0.44
N MET A 214 -35.78 8.07 -1.33
CA MET A 214 -35.29 9.14 -2.19
C MET A 214 -36.19 9.35 -3.42
N PRO A 215 -36.44 10.61 -3.81
CA PRO A 215 -37.17 10.91 -5.03
C PRO A 215 -36.46 10.32 -6.27
N GLY A 216 -37.26 10.07 -7.30
CA GLY A 216 -36.81 9.55 -8.60
C GLY A 216 -35.69 10.37 -9.21
#